data_AF-A0A1G2EE06-F1
#
_entry.id   AF-A0A1G2EE06-F1
#
_cell.length_a   1.000
_cell.length_b   1.000
_cell.length_c   1.000
_cell.angle_alpha   90.00
_cell.angle_beta   90.00
_cell.angle_gamma   90.00
#
_symmetry.space_group_name_H-M   'P 1'
#
loop_
_entity.id
_entity.type
_entity.pdbx_description
1 polymer ?
#
loop_
_entity_poly.entity_id
_entity_poly.type
_entity_poly.pdbx_seq_one_letter_code
_entity_poly.pdbx_strand_id
1 'polypeptide(L)'
;MGNPESQEGLKPDVHYIKFGVSSKTLEKLNDNVGAVWLYKSADDLKVNLYSDLDWGGTKQEVTSSCTSLPSKNYSSIELAWQNPGVYLCKDSEGKECSVYTSSQTKLADGFNDNVRSIRFKNSPATQYGAVLHEDQNYEGICWAVDQFTNISPVTMTGGVSSITVFLRPEASQGKGVTLYDDIEYQGESVGPYPSDQPALGDFNDKARSIKIDGNYMALLFRDDNYGNECEVLKNSDPNLLIGNTVVCKGLFCIGSGVNSVMVIPVKK
;
A
#
# COMPACT_ATOMS: atom_id res chain seq x y z
N MET A 1 -42.69 -21.38 21.03
CA MET A 1 -42.70 -19.91 21.11
C MET A 1 -41.26 -19.47 21.28
N GLY A 2 -40.55 -19.30 20.15
CA GLY A 2 -39.17 -18.81 20.13
C GLY A 2 -39.18 -17.36 19.65
N ASN A 3 -38.52 -16.50 20.39
CA ASN A 3 -38.38 -15.07 20.10
C ASN A 3 -37.47 -14.90 18.87
N PRO A 4 -37.86 -14.14 17.81
CA PRO A 4 -36.96 -13.86 16.71
C PRO A 4 -36.02 -12.72 17.14
N GLU A 5 -34.72 -13.03 17.29
CA GLU A 5 -33.67 -12.03 17.39
C GLU A 5 -33.69 -11.13 16.14
N SER A 6 -33.98 -9.85 16.37
CA SER A 6 -33.83 -8.81 15.37
C SER A 6 -32.36 -8.62 15.04
N GLN A 7 -31.96 -8.91 13.80
CA GLN A 7 -30.69 -8.46 13.27
C GLN A 7 -30.73 -6.94 13.12
N GLU A 8 -30.09 -6.22 14.04
CA GLU A 8 -29.74 -4.82 13.84
C GLU A 8 -28.73 -4.74 12.70
N GLY A 9 -29.22 -4.38 11.51
CA GLY A 9 -28.37 -4.05 10.38
C GLY A 9 -27.43 -2.92 10.75
N LEU A 10 -26.12 -3.15 10.56
CA LEU A 10 -25.08 -2.12 10.65
C LEU A 10 -25.51 -0.92 9.81
N LYS A 11 -25.86 0.19 10.46
CA LYS A 11 -26.12 1.45 9.77
C LYS A 11 -24.82 1.87 9.09
N PRO A 12 -24.84 2.26 7.80
CA PRO A 12 -23.66 2.82 7.17
C PRO A 12 -23.21 4.05 7.95
N ASP A 13 -21.91 4.14 8.22
CA ASP A 13 -21.31 5.37 8.75
C ASP A 13 -21.57 6.47 7.72
N VAL A 14 -22.55 7.35 8.00
CA VAL A 14 -22.81 8.50 7.15
C VAL A 14 -21.95 9.66 7.63
N HIS A 15 -21.01 10.08 6.80
CA HIS A 15 -20.12 11.22 7.06
C HIS A 15 -20.77 12.51 6.56
N TYR A 16 -20.82 13.55 7.40
CA TYR A 16 -21.35 14.86 7.03
C TYR A 16 -20.33 15.95 7.34
N ILE A 17 -20.21 16.92 6.44
CA ILE A 17 -19.52 18.19 6.70
C ILE A 17 -20.59 19.24 6.99
N LYS A 18 -20.51 19.88 8.17
CA LYS A 18 -21.44 20.94 8.54
C LYS A 18 -20.74 22.29 8.47
N PHE A 19 -21.20 23.14 7.57
CA PHE A 19 -20.76 24.54 7.48
C PHE A 19 -21.64 25.38 8.41
N GLY A 20 -21.01 26.11 9.34
CA GLY A 20 -21.66 27.11 10.16
C GLY A 20 -21.49 28.50 9.55
N VAL A 21 -22.56 29.10 9.04
CA VAL A 21 -22.57 30.49 8.61
C VAL A 21 -23.00 31.38 9.78
N SER A 22 -22.29 32.48 10.02
CA SER A 22 -22.65 33.48 11.04
C SER A 22 -23.75 34.45 10.59
N SER A 23 -24.14 34.37 9.32
CA SER A 23 -25.21 35.15 8.69
C SER A 23 -26.60 34.57 9.02
N LYS A 24 -27.57 35.45 9.34
CA LYS A 24 -29.00 35.10 9.53
C LYS A 24 -29.71 34.68 8.23
N THR A 25 -29.03 34.66 7.09
CA THR A 25 -29.63 34.41 5.77
C THR A 25 -28.73 33.50 4.94
N LEU A 26 -29.28 32.35 4.52
CA LEU A 26 -28.63 31.31 3.72
C LEU A 26 -28.24 31.76 2.30
N GLU A 27 -28.72 32.92 1.84
CA GLU A 27 -28.53 33.41 0.47
C GLU A 27 -27.12 33.98 0.18
N LYS A 28 -26.24 34.06 1.18
CA LYS A 28 -24.86 34.56 1.01
C LYS A 28 -23.85 33.63 1.68
N LEU A 29 -23.62 32.47 1.09
CA LEU A 29 -22.42 31.66 1.39
C LEU A 29 -21.12 32.39 0.98
N ASN A 30 -21.22 33.45 0.17
CA ASN A 30 -20.06 34.15 -0.38
C ASN A 30 -19.28 35.00 0.64
N ASP A 31 -19.85 35.30 1.82
CA ASP A 31 -19.22 36.30 2.70
C ASP A 31 -18.75 35.82 4.07
N ASN A 32 -19.21 34.70 4.66
CA ASN A 32 -18.77 34.33 6.02
C ASN A 32 -19.00 32.85 6.38
N VAL A 33 -18.04 31.97 6.11
CA VAL A 33 -17.94 30.69 6.82
C VAL A 33 -17.40 31.00 8.22
N GLY A 34 -18.26 30.97 9.23
CA GLY A 34 -17.91 31.32 10.61
C GLY A 34 -17.28 30.17 11.40
N ALA A 35 -17.57 28.92 11.00
CA ALA A 35 -16.98 27.73 11.61
C ALA A 35 -17.08 26.51 10.68
N VAL A 36 -16.07 25.64 10.75
CA VAL A 36 -16.07 24.30 10.15
C VAL A 36 -16.06 23.27 11.28
N TRP A 37 -17.03 22.36 11.27
CA TRP A 37 -17.14 21.30 12.28
C TRP A 37 -16.76 19.96 11.64
N LEU A 38 -15.77 19.29 12.23
CA LEU A 38 -15.34 17.96 11.84
C LEU A 38 -15.86 16.95 12.89
N TYR A 39 -16.65 15.98 12.43
CA TYR A 39 -17.27 14.95 13.30
C TYR A 39 -16.41 13.68 13.42
N LYS A 40 -15.15 13.72 12.97
CA LYS A 40 -14.13 12.69 13.14
C LYS A 40 -12.88 13.26 13.82
N SER A 41 -11.92 12.39 14.16
CA SER A 41 -10.59 12.83 14.58
C SER A 41 -10.03 13.83 13.57
N ALA A 42 -9.47 14.95 14.05
CA ALA A 42 -8.75 15.91 13.21
C ALA A 42 -7.57 15.27 12.45
N ASP A 43 -7.15 14.07 12.87
CA ASP A 43 -6.12 13.28 12.20
C ASP A 43 -6.59 12.73 10.84
N ASP A 44 -7.90 12.49 10.65
CA ASP A 44 -8.46 11.83 9.45
C ASP A 44 -8.76 12.82 8.30
N LEU A 45 -8.85 14.12 8.58
CA LEU A 45 -9.26 15.13 7.61
C LEU A 45 -8.55 16.45 7.88
N LYS A 46 -7.64 16.82 6.98
CA LYS A 46 -7.05 18.15 6.96
C LYS A 46 -8.00 19.11 6.27
N VAL A 47 -8.28 20.23 6.92
CA VAL A 47 -9.02 21.34 6.32
C VAL A 47 -8.05 22.48 6.12
N ASN A 48 -7.86 22.90 4.88
CA ASN A 48 -7.04 24.06 4.56
C ASN A 48 -7.93 25.18 4.03
N LEU A 49 -7.71 26.39 4.52
CA LEU A 49 -8.41 27.59 4.09
C LEU A 49 -7.43 28.49 3.32
N TYR A 50 -7.92 29.10 2.25
CA TYR A 50 -7.11 29.89 1.33
C TYR A 50 -7.71 31.28 1.19
N SER A 51 -6.87 32.32 1.19
CA SER A 51 -7.34 33.71 1.06
C SER A 51 -7.95 33.98 -0.31
N ASP A 52 -7.51 33.26 -1.35
CA ASP A 52 -7.89 33.50 -2.73
C ASP A 52 -8.69 32.30 -3.29
N LEU A 53 -9.28 32.48 -4.47
CA LEU A 53 -9.98 31.41 -5.20
C LEU A 53 -8.99 30.34 -5.67
N ASP A 54 -9.51 29.16 -6.01
CA ASP A 54 -8.74 28.05 -6.60
C ASP A 54 -7.49 27.66 -5.80
N TRP A 55 -7.60 27.63 -4.47
CA TRP A 55 -6.51 27.29 -3.53
C TRP A 55 -5.28 28.20 -3.63
N GLY A 56 -5.47 29.45 -4.09
CA GLY A 56 -4.44 30.48 -4.16
C GLY A 56 -4.23 31.26 -2.86
N GLY A 57 -3.16 32.06 -2.82
CA GLY A 57 -2.91 32.99 -1.73
C GLY A 57 -2.41 32.36 -0.43
N THR A 58 -2.78 32.96 0.71
CA THR A 58 -2.30 32.51 2.03
C THR A 58 -3.08 31.28 2.50
N LYS A 59 -2.36 30.19 2.77
CA LYS A 59 -2.91 28.95 3.33
C LYS A 59 -2.94 28.98 4.86
N GLN A 60 -4.07 28.61 5.44
CA GLN A 60 -4.26 28.34 6.87
C GLN A 60 -4.76 26.91 7.06
N GLU A 61 -3.96 26.06 7.70
CA GLU A 61 -4.40 24.72 8.11
C GLU A 61 -5.22 24.81 9.41
N VAL A 62 -6.36 24.11 9.44
CA VAL A 62 -7.21 23.96 10.63
C VAL A 62 -6.86 22.63 11.28
N THR A 63 -6.07 22.68 12.35
CA THR A 63 -5.45 21.50 12.98
C THR A 63 -6.22 20.94 14.17
N SER A 64 -7.36 21.52 14.56
CA SER A 64 -8.16 21.02 15.68
C SER A 64 -9.66 21.18 15.45
N SER A 65 -10.43 20.22 15.97
CA SER A 65 -11.88 20.36 16.13
C SER A 65 -12.16 21.55 17.07
N CYS A 66 -12.99 22.50 16.63
CA CYS A 66 -13.43 23.68 17.41
C CYS A 66 -12.46 24.88 17.46
N THR A 67 -11.83 25.27 16.36
CA THR A 67 -11.21 26.60 16.27
C THR A 67 -12.18 27.60 15.65
N SER A 68 -12.50 28.68 16.35
CA SER A 68 -13.11 29.85 15.71
C SER A 68 -12.15 30.35 14.64
N LEU A 69 -12.60 30.42 13.39
CA LEU A 69 -11.74 30.92 12.32
C LEU A 69 -11.35 32.37 12.64
N PRO A 70 -10.09 32.77 12.38
CA PRO A 70 -9.71 34.17 12.44
C PRO A 70 -10.70 34.98 11.59
N SER A 71 -10.94 36.25 11.94
CA SER A 71 -11.78 37.19 11.17
C SER A 71 -11.11 37.59 9.84
N LYS A 72 -10.62 36.62 9.08
CA LYS A 72 -10.09 36.72 7.74
C LYS A 72 -11.12 36.13 6.78
N ASN A 73 -11.30 36.81 5.66
CA ASN A 73 -12.08 36.28 4.56
C ASN A 73 -11.24 35.21 3.86
N TYR A 74 -11.76 33.99 3.82
CA TYR A 74 -11.20 32.90 3.04
C TYR A 74 -12.10 32.69 1.82
N SER A 75 -11.50 32.55 0.64
CA SER A 75 -12.21 32.47 -0.63
C SER A 75 -12.31 31.03 -1.15
N SER A 76 -11.47 30.11 -0.64
CA SER A 76 -11.57 28.69 -0.98
C SER A 76 -11.18 27.77 0.19
N ILE A 77 -11.68 26.53 0.14
CA ILE A 77 -11.48 25.49 1.16
C ILE A 77 -11.00 24.22 0.45
N GLU A 78 -9.97 23.58 1.01
CA GLU A 78 -9.53 22.24 0.64
C GLU A 78 -9.84 21.27 1.77
N LEU A 79 -10.46 20.13 1.43
CA LEU A 79 -10.74 19.04 2.34
C LEU A 79 -9.89 17.84 1.93
N ALA A 80 -8.85 17.56 2.68
CA ALA A 80 -7.85 16.54 2.38
C ALA A 80 -7.91 15.39 3.39
N TRP A 81 -8.64 14.33 3.05
CA TRP A 81 -8.72 13.10 3.85
C TRP A 81 -7.32 12.47 4.02
N GLN A 82 -7.01 12.10 5.26
CA GLN A 82 -5.76 11.47 5.70
C GLN A 82 -5.97 9.98 5.98
N ASN A 83 -6.77 9.30 5.15
CA ASN A 83 -7.04 7.88 5.34
C ASN A 83 -5.72 7.08 5.37
N PRO A 84 -5.50 6.23 6.39
CA PRO A 84 -4.35 5.34 6.39
C PRO A 84 -4.33 4.45 5.14
N GLY A 85 -3.16 4.29 4.53
CA GLY A 85 -3.00 3.53 3.29
C GLY A 85 -1.69 3.80 2.57
N VAL A 86 -1.56 3.17 1.41
CA VAL A 86 -0.43 3.37 0.49
C VAL A 86 -0.83 4.38 -0.57
N TYR A 87 -0.08 5.47 -0.68
CA TYR A 87 -0.32 6.53 -1.66
C TYR A 87 0.72 6.42 -2.77
N LEU A 88 0.28 6.07 -3.98
CA LEU A 88 1.12 6.17 -5.19
C LEU A 88 0.86 7.52 -5.83
N CYS A 89 1.91 8.21 -6.24
CA CYS A 89 1.82 9.57 -6.76
C CYS A 89 2.52 9.68 -8.12
N LYS A 90 1.95 10.48 -9.03
CA LYS A 90 2.52 10.70 -10.38
C LYS A 90 3.66 11.71 -10.41
N ASP A 91 3.79 12.49 -9.34
CA ASP A 91 4.84 13.48 -9.17
C ASP A 91 5.70 13.15 -7.94
N SER A 92 6.91 13.72 -7.92
CA SER A 92 7.87 13.54 -6.82
C SER A 92 7.50 14.33 -5.57
N GLU A 93 6.67 15.37 -5.69
CA GLU A 93 6.22 16.23 -4.60
C GLU A 93 5.01 15.63 -3.85
N GLY A 94 4.37 14.64 -4.47
CA GLY A 94 3.20 13.96 -3.98
C GLY A 94 1.94 14.83 -3.96
N LYS A 95 1.63 15.51 -5.07
CA LYS A 95 0.41 16.31 -5.20
C LYS A 95 -0.73 15.52 -5.84
N GLU A 96 -0.43 14.70 -6.85
CA GLU A 96 -1.40 13.89 -7.57
C GLU A 96 -1.23 12.41 -7.20
N CYS A 97 -2.04 11.94 -6.24
CA CYS A 97 -1.90 10.59 -5.68
C CYS A 97 -3.21 9.83 -5.65
N SER A 98 -3.11 8.51 -5.82
CA SER A 98 -4.16 7.55 -5.54
C SER A 98 -3.84 6.77 -4.27
N VAL A 99 -4.85 6.53 -3.45
CA VAL A 99 -4.72 5.74 -2.23
C VAL A 99 -5.13 4.29 -2.47
N TYR A 100 -4.34 3.38 -1.94
CA TYR A 100 -4.52 1.94 -2.03
C TYR A 100 -4.50 1.36 -0.63
N THR A 101 -5.63 0.76 -0.23
CA THR A 101 -5.80 0.03 1.02
C THR A 101 -5.84 -1.48 0.81
N SER A 102 -5.81 -1.93 -0.44
CA SER A 102 -5.82 -3.33 -0.86
C SER A 102 -5.01 -3.52 -2.15
N SER A 103 -4.58 -4.76 -2.40
CA SER A 103 -3.81 -5.11 -3.60
C SER A 103 -4.64 -4.91 -4.87
N GLN A 104 -4.01 -4.47 -5.96
CA GLN A 104 -4.65 -4.24 -7.26
C GLN A 104 -3.83 -4.90 -8.37
N THR A 105 -4.46 -5.74 -9.19
CA THR A 105 -3.84 -6.35 -10.38
C THR A 105 -3.58 -5.34 -11.50
N LYS A 106 -4.23 -4.18 -11.45
CA LYS A 106 -4.03 -3.09 -12.39
C LYS A 106 -4.21 -1.76 -11.64
N LEU A 107 -3.29 -0.82 -11.81
CA LEU A 107 -3.45 0.52 -11.25
C LEU A 107 -4.58 1.30 -11.95
N ALA A 108 -5.12 2.29 -11.24
CA ALA A 108 -6.15 3.18 -11.79
C ALA A 108 -5.66 3.89 -13.07
N ASP A 109 -6.61 4.25 -13.94
CA ASP A 109 -6.28 4.92 -15.21
C ASP A 109 -5.46 6.20 -14.96
N GLY A 110 -4.40 6.36 -15.76
CA GLY A 110 -3.44 7.45 -15.62
C GLY A 110 -2.33 7.22 -14.59
N PHE A 111 -2.38 6.18 -13.75
CA PHE A 111 -1.27 5.79 -12.86
C PHE A 111 -0.38 4.68 -13.44
N ASN A 112 -0.90 3.84 -14.34
CA ASN A 112 -0.13 2.81 -15.04
C ASN A 112 1.13 3.43 -15.66
N ASP A 113 2.30 2.92 -15.30
CA ASP A 113 3.63 3.40 -15.73
C ASP A 113 3.98 4.86 -15.39
N ASN A 114 3.13 5.52 -14.61
CA ASN A 114 3.25 6.93 -14.30
C ASN A 114 3.52 7.20 -12.81
N VAL A 115 3.65 6.17 -11.98
CA VAL A 115 4.05 6.32 -10.57
C VAL A 115 5.49 6.82 -10.48
N ARG A 116 5.70 7.90 -9.73
CA ARG A 116 7.02 8.52 -9.49
C ARG A 116 7.41 8.57 -8.03
N SER A 117 6.44 8.50 -7.12
CA SER A 117 6.70 8.39 -5.69
C SER A 117 5.63 7.58 -4.98
N ILE A 118 6.01 7.06 -3.81
CA ILE A 118 5.15 6.32 -2.89
C ILE A 118 5.24 6.94 -1.50
N ARG A 119 4.11 7.03 -0.80
CA ARG A 119 4.05 7.47 0.60
C ARG A 119 3.13 6.55 1.38
N PHE A 120 3.49 6.31 2.63
CA PHE A 120 2.65 5.54 3.55
C PHE A 120 2.02 6.51 4.54
N LYS A 121 0.70 6.43 4.71
CA LYS A 121 0.03 7.02 5.87
C LYS A 121 -0.35 5.89 6.79
N ASN A 122 0.38 5.76 7.87
CA ASN A 122 0.16 4.73 8.87
C ASN A 122 -0.44 5.34 10.14
N SER A 123 -1.17 4.52 10.87
CA SER A 123 -1.71 4.86 12.19
C SER A 123 -1.11 3.91 13.22
N PRO A 124 -1.17 4.22 14.54
CA PRO A 124 -0.70 3.29 15.56
C PRO A 124 -1.29 1.88 15.43
N ALA A 125 -2.54 1.76 14.97
CA ALA A 125 -3.23 0.48 14.79
C ALA A 125 -2.98 -0.19 13.43
N THR A 126 -2.46 0.53 12.43
CA THR A 126 -2.38 0.04 11.05
C THR A 126 -1.09 0.51 10.38
N GLN A 127 -0.21 -0.45 10.11
CA GLN A 127 1.08 -0.22 9.45
C GLN A 127 1.05 -0.88 8.08
N TYR A 128 0.94 -0.08 7.02
CA TYR A 128 0.97 -0.55 5.64
C TYR A 128 2.41 -0.76 5.15
N GLY A 129 2.54 -1.73 4.25
CA GLY A 129 3.66 -1.89 3.33
C GLY A 129 3.14 -2.21 1.93
N ALA A 130 4.01 -2.14 0.93
CA ALA A 130 3.65 -2.42 -0.45
C ALA A 130 4.76 -3.19 -1.18
N VAL A 131 4.36 -3.99 -2.16
CA VAL A 131 5.22 -4.44 -3.24
C VAL A 131 4.69 -3.81 -4.52
N LEU A 132 5.53 -3.05 -5.20
CA LEU A 132 5.22 -2.44 -6.49
C LEU A 132 5.71 -3.36 -7.59
N HIS A 133 4.94 -3.49 -8.65
CA HIS A 133 5.25 -4.38 -9.78
C HIS A 133 5.28 -3.58 -11.06
N GLU A 134 6.28 -3.85 -11.89
CA GLU A 134 6.47 -3.22 -13.19
C GLU A 134 5.26 -3.46 -14.09
N ASP A 135 4.80 -4.70 -14.15
CA ASP A 135 3.69 -5.12 -15.01
C ASP A 135 2.37 -5.28 -14.24
N GLN A 136 1.29 -5.47 -15.00
CA GLN A 136 -0.02 -5.82 -14.45
C GLN A 136 -0.01 -7.26 -13.90
N ASN A 137 -1.03 -7.61 -13.12
CA ASN A 137 -1.23 -8.93 -12.53
C ASN A 137 -0.09 -9.40 -11.61
N TYR A 138 0.66 -8.46 -11.01
CA TYR A 138 1.76 -8.74 -10.09
C TYR A 138 2.97 -9.42 -10.75
N GLU A 139 3.26 -9.04 -12.00
CA GLU A 139 4.34 -9.58 -12.82
C GLU A 139 5.50 -8.58 -13.00
N GLY A 140 6.61 -9.08 -13.58
CA GLY A 140 7.78 -8.28 -13.95
C GLY A 140 8.76 -8.02 -12.81
N ILE A 141 9.54 -6.95 -12.93
CA ILE A 141 10.40 -6.48 -11.83
C ILE A 141 9.51 -5.98 -10.70
N CYS A 142 9.91 -6.27 -9.46
CA CYS A 142 9.16 -5.80 -8.29
C CYS A 142 10.06 -5.09 -7.29
N TRP A 143 9.43 -4.22 -6.49
CA TRP A 143 10.08 -3.46 -5.43
C TRP A 143 9.25 -3.56 -4.16
N ALA A 144 9.77 -4.25 -3.15
CA ALA A 144 9.24 -4.15 -1.80
C ALA A 144 9.58 -2.77 -1.25
N VAL A 145 8.56 -2.04 -0.80
CA VAL A 145 8.73 -0.72 -0.20
C VAL A 145 8.01 -0.71 1.13
N ASP A 146 8.74 -0.33 2.16
CA ASP A 146 8.20 -0.17 3.49
C ASP A 146 8.90 1.00 4.20
N GLN A 147 8.18 1.69 5.10
CA GLN A 147 8.68 2.91 5.76
C GLN A 147 9.80 2.69 6.80
N PHE A 148 10.12 1.43 7.16
CA PHE A 148 11.07 1.08 8.23
C PHE A 148 12.36 0.52 7.66
N THR A 149 12.31 -0.08 6.48
CA THR A 149 13.49 -0.34 5.68
C THR A 149 13.91 1.00 5.06
N ASN A 150 15.10 1.49 5.41
CA ASN A 150 15.79 2.58 4.68
C ASN A 150 16.14 2.13 3.25
N ILE A 151 15.16 1.64 2.49
CA ILE A 151 15.30 1.45 1.07
C ILE A 151 15.29 2.88 0.55
N SER A 152 16.50 3.36 0.23
CA SER A 152 16.74 4.61 -0.49
C SER A 152 15.64 4.80 -1.53
N PRO A 153 15.17 6.04 -1.81
CA PRO A 153 14.11 6.28 -2.80
C PRO A 153 14.41 5.40 -4.00
N VAL A 154 13.62 4.33 -4.13
CA VAL A 154 13.87 3.34 -5.16
C VAL A 154 13.72 4.14 -6.42
N THR A 155 14.82 4.34 -7.12
CA THR A 155 14.77 4.93 -8.44
C THR A 155 14.11 3.84 -9.25
N MET A 156 12.78 3.89 -9.34
CA MET A 156 11.99 2.92 -10.07
C MET A 156 12.36 3.11 -11.53
N THR A 157 13.34 2.33 -11.98
CA THR A 157 13.77 2.29 -13.38
C THR A 157 12.77 1.42 -14.12
N GLY A 158 11.55 1.94 -14.30
CA GLY A 158 10.43 1.18 -14.84
C GLY A 158 9.10 1.85 -14.56
N GLY A 159 8.07 1.44 -15.28
CA GLY A 159 6.70 1.76 -14.93
C GLY A 159 6.26 1.02 -13.66
N VAL A 160 5.12 1.40 -13.08
CA VAL A 160 4.42 0.57 -12.09
C VAL A 160 3.02 0.37 -12.62
N SER A 161 2.61 -0.89 -12.73
CA SER A 161 1.33 -1.25 -13.32
C SER A 161 0.44 -2.07 -12.38
N SER A 162 0.99 -2.64 -11.30
CA SER A 162 0.20 -3.26 -10.23
C SER A 162 0.86 -3.13 -8.84
N ILE A 163 0.09 -3.42 -7.79
CA ILE A 163 0.53 -3.25 -6.40
C ILE A 163 -0.01 -4.34 -5.49
N THR A 164 0.87 -4.96 -4.70
CA THR A 164 0.49 -5.77 -3.55
C THR A 164 0.53 -4.92 -2.30
N VAL A 165 -0.63 -4.64 -1.70
CA VAL A 165 -0.72 -3.96 -0.39
C VAL A 165 -0.82 -5.01 0.72
N PHE A 166 -0.04 -4.82 1.78
CA PHE A 166 -0.08 -5.66 2.98
C PHE A 166 -0.05 -4.82 4.25
N LEU A 167 -0.54 -5.42 5.34
CA LEU A 167 -0.44 -4.87 6.68
C LEU A 167 0.70 -5.57 7.41
N ARG A 168 1.49 -4.81 8.17
CA ARG A 168 2.51 -5.37 9.04
C ARG A 168 1.95 -5.65 10.44
N PRO A 169 2.33 -6.78 11.04
CA PRO A 169 2.01 -7.07 12.42
C PRO A 169 3.01 -6.33 13.34
N GLU A 170 2.66 -6.20 14.63
CA GLU A 170 3.57 -5.68 15.65
C GLU A 170 4.72 -6.67 15.94
N ALA A 171 4.49 -7.96 15.73
CA ALA A 171 5.48 -9.02 15.88
C ALA A 171 5.29 -10.10 14.81
N SER A 172 6.39 -10.68 14.34
CA SER A 172 6.36 -11.84 13.47
C SER A 172 5.87 -13.09 14.23
N GLN A 173 5.16 -13.97 13.54
CA GLN A 173 4.62 -15.20 14.11
C GLN A 173 4.94 -16.36 13.17
N GLY A 174 5.58 -17.41 13.69
CA GLY A 174 5.95 -18.61 12.95
C GLY A 174 7.45 -18.78 12.80
N LYS A 175 7.87 -19.76 11.98
CA LYS A 175 9.28 -20.05 11.74
C LYS A 175 9.85 -19.29 10.54
N GLY A 176 9.00 -18.82 9.63
CA GLY A 176 9.39 -18.13 8.42
C GLY A 176 9.25 -19.00 7.17
N VAL A 177 10.20 -18.88 6.26
CA VAL A 177 10.13 -19.48 4.90
C VAL A 177 11.15 -20.60 4.73
N THR A 178 10.73 -21.77 4.28
CA THR A 178 11.61 -22.88 3.89
C THR A 178 11.47 -23.15 2.40
N LEU A 179 12.58 -23.23 1.68
CA LEU A 179 12.64 -23.61 0.26
C LEU A 179 13.12 -25.06 0.14
N TYR A 180 12.58 -25.77 -0.83
CA TYR A 180 12.85 -27.18 -1.11
C TYR A 180 13.23 -27.37 -2.57
N ASP A 181 14.17 -28.25 -2.87
CA ASP A 181 14.66 -28.50 -4.23
C ASP A 181 13.81 -29.49 -5.04
N ASP A 182 12.81 -30.09 -4.39
CA ASP A 182 11.79 -30.91 -5.02
C ASP A 182 10.37 -30.38 -4.72
N ILE A 183 9.39 -30.86 -5.47
CA ILE A 183 7.98 -30.53 -5.28
C ILE A 183 7.44 -31.16 -3.97
N GLU A 184 6.26 -30.71 -3.55
CA GLU A 184 5.54 -31.22 -2.37
C GLU A 184 6.38 -31.19 -1.08
N TYR A 185 7.28 -30.21 -0.98
CA TYR A 185 8.15 -29.96 0.17
C TYR A 185 9.11 -31.13 0.48
N GLN A 186 9.63 -31.78 -0.57
CA GLN A 186 10.57 -32.89 -0.48
C GLN A 186 12.01 -32.47 -0.84
N GLY A 187 12.95 -33.41 -0.70
CA GLY A 187 14.34 -33.21 -1.11
C GLY A 187 15.19 -32.44 -0.10
N GLU A 188 16.26 -31.81 -0.60
CA GLU A 188 17.10 -30.90 0.17
C GLU A 188 16.34 -29.60 0.43
N SER A 189 16.59 -28.98 1.59
CA SER A 189 15.89 -27.76 1.99
C SER A 189 16.81 -26.76 2.67
N VAL A 190 16.47 -25.48 2.51
CA VAL A 190 17.11 -24.37 3.21
C VAL A 190 16.08 -23.50 3.93
N GLY A 191 16.46 -22.96 5.10
CA GLY A 191 15.57 -22.29 6.04
C GLY A 191 15.24 -23.17 7.28
N PRO A 192 14.18 -22.85 8.03
CA PRO A 192 13.25 -21.74 7.84
C PRO A 192 13.92 -20.39 8.10
N TYR A 193 13.70 -19.44 7.21
CA TYR A 193 14.21 -18.09 7.28
C TYR A 193 13.16 -17.16 7.90
N PRO A 194 13.39 -16.61 9.11
CA PRO A 194 12.47 -15.65 9.72
C PRO A 194 12.68 -14.22 9.20
N SER A 195 13.69 -14.00 8.36
CA SER A 195 14.12 -12.72 7.81
C SER A 195 14.73 -12.90 6.43
N ASP A 196 14.94 -11.79 5.72
CA ASP A 196 15.45 -11.75 4.36
C ASP A 196 16.81 -12.46 4.20
N GLN A 197 16.98 -13.12 3.06
CA GLN A 197 18.19 -13.80 2.63
C GLN A 197 18.64 -13.21 1.29
N PRO A 198 19.70 -12.40 1.25
CA PRO A 198 20.16 -11.77 0.02
C PRO A 198 20.85 -12.75 -0.94
N ALA A 199 21.18 -13.98 -0.51
CA ALA A 199 21.72 -15.02 -1.39
C ALA A 199 21.41 -16.40 -0.79
N LEU A 200 21.14 -17.38 -1.65
CA LEU A 200 20.89 -18.77 -1.24
C LEU A 200 22.13 -19.68 -1.41
N GLY A 201 23.21 -19.17 -2.02
CA GLY A 201 24.49 -19.85 -2.15
C GLY A 201 24.37 -21.11 -3.02
N ASP A 202 24.77 -22.27 -2.48
CA ASP A 202 24.70 -23.56 -3.21
C ASP A 202 23.26 -24.01 -3.49
N PHE A 203 22.25 -23.31 -2.96
CA PHE A 203 20.84 -23.55 -3.21
C PHE A 203 20.25 -22.64 -4.31
N ASN A 204 21.07 -21.77 -4.92
CA ASN A 204 20.67 -20.95 -6.07
C ASN A 204 20.10 -21.82 -7.19
N ASP A 205 19.00 -21.33 -7.78
CA ASP A 205 18.25 -21.96 -8.85
C ASP A 205 17.65 -23.36 -8.59
N LYS A 206 17.67 -23.84 -7.34
CA LYS A 206 17.17 -25.17 -6.99
C LYS A 206 15.72 -25.23 -6.54
N ALA A 207 15.16 -24.14 -6.01
CA ALA A 207 13.84 -24.17 -5.38
C ALA A 207 12.72 -24.65 -6.33
N ARG A 208 11.97 -25.67 -5.90
CA ARG A 208 10.79 -26.26 -6.58
C ARG A 208 9.54 -26.28 -5.72
N SER A 209 9.66 -26.08 -4.41
CA SER A 209 8.51 -25.80 -3.54
C SER A 209 8.91 -24.93 -2.35
N ILE A 210 7.92 -24.29 -1.74
CA ILE A 210 8.12 -23.35 -0.63
C ILE A 210 7.08 -23.53 0.44
N LYS A 211 7.53 -23.64 1.68
CA LYS A 211 6.67 -23.67 2.85
C LYS A 211 6.78 -22.37 3.63
N ILE A 212 5.65 -21.71 3.82
CA ILE A 212 5.52 -20.53 4.67
C ILE A 212 4.90 -20.97 6.00
N ASP A 213 5.73 -21.03 7.05
CA ASP A 213 5.31 -21.32 8.41
C ASP A 213 5.15 -20.01 9.18
N GLY A 214 3.90 -19.54 9.26
CA GLY A 214 3.54 -18.34 10.01
C GLY A 214 2.69 -17.34 9.23
N ASN A 215 2.75 -16.09 9.70
CA ASN A 215 2.11 -14.95 9.05
C ASN A 215 3.17 -14.14 8.32
N TYR A 216 3.69 -14.73 7.24
CA TYR A 216 4.69 -14.13 6.37
C TYR A 216 4.18 -14.07 4.94
N MET A 217 4.74 -13.13 4.20
CA MET A 217 4.73 -13.08 2.75
C MET A 217 6.17 -13.27 2.29
N ALA A 218 6.39 -14.13 1.30
CA ALA A 218 7.69 -14.36 0.70
C ALA A 218 7.77 -13.65 -0.64
N LEU A 219 8.87 -12.95 -0.91
CA LEU A 219 9.20 -12.49 -2.25
C LEU A 219 10.42 -13.27 -2.72
N LEU A 220 10.26 -14.00 -3.81
CA LEU A 220 11.33 -14.80 -4.40
C LEU A 220 11.92 -14.01 -5.56
N PHE A 221 13.23 -13.81 -5.54
CA PHE A 221 13.93 -13.04 -6.56
C PHE A 221 14.84 -13.96 -7.36
N ARG A 222 14.91 -13.65 -8.66
CA ARG A 222 15.72 -14.40 -9.61
C ARG A 222 17.22 -14.27 -9.36
N ASP A 223 17.67 -13.10 -8.92
CA ASP A 223 19.09 -12.86 -8.66
C ASP A 223 19.39 -12.65 -7.17
N ASP A 224 20.66 -12.76 -6.81
CA ASP A 224 21.15 -12.35 -5.49
C ASP A 224 20.86 -10.86 -5.25
N ASN A 225 20.80 -10.49 -3.97
CA ASN A 225 20.54 -9.15 -3.45
C ASN A 225 19.20 -8.55 -3.93
N TYR A 226 18.18 -9.41 -4.06
CA TYR A 226 16.81 -9.02 -4.42
C TYR A 226 16.73 -8.38 -5.81
N GLY A 227 17.54 -8.85 -6.75
CA GLY A 227 17.60 -8.33 -8.11
C GLY A 227 16.60 -8.99 -9.07
N ASN A 228 16.29 -8.26 -10.16
CA ASN A 228 15.49 -8.71 -11.29
C ASN A 228 14.01 -9.03 -10.96
N GLU A 229 13.39 -9.90 -11.75
CA GLU A 229 12.02 -10.39 -11.60
C GLU A 229 11.80 -10.99 -10.21
N CYS A 230 10.59 -10.80 -9.68
CA CYS A 230 10.21 -11.39 -8.42
C CYS A 230 8.82 -12.02 -8.49
N GLU A 231 8.59 -13.00 -7.60
CA GLU A 231 7.26 -13.57 -7.36
C GLU A 231 6.87 -13.37 -5.89
N VAL A 232 5.62 -12.97 -5.66
CA VAL A 232 5.08 -12.68 -4.33
C VAL A 232 4.13 -13.78 -3.88
N LEU A 233 4.49 -14.47 -2.81
CA LEU A 233 3.73 -15.60 -2.26
C LEU A 233 3.21 -15.27 -0.87
N LYS A 234 1.89 -15.40 -0.68
CA LYS A 234 1.21 -15.22 0.61
C LYS A 234 0.93 -16.54 1.33
N ASN A 235 1.09 -17.66 0.63
CA ASN A 235 0.85 -19.00 1.12
C ASN A 235 1.99 -19.92 0.64
N SER A 236 2.16 -21.07 1.30
CA SER A 236 3.01 -22.14 0.80
C SER A 236 2.55 -22.58 -0.59
N ASP A 237 3.52 -22.95 -1.44
CA ASP A 237 3.29 -23.51 -2.76
C ASP A 237 4.04 -24.85 -2.88
N PRO A 238 3.33 -25.97 -3.04
CA PRO A 238 3.96 -27.27 -3.20
C PRO A 238 4.60 -27.47 -4.58
N ASN A 239 4.35 -26.61 -5.55
CA ASN A 239 4.90 -26.73 -6.90
C ASN A 239 5.18 -25.33 -7.44
N LEU A 240 6.33 -24.77 -7.04
CA LEU A 240 6.79 -23.48 -7.52
C LEU A 240 7.03 -23.53 -9.01
N LEU A 241 6.12 -22.88 -9.73
CA LEU A 241 6.16 -22.71 -11.17
C LEU A 241 6.84 -21.38 -11.54
N ILE A 242 7.88 -20.98 -10.79
CA ILE A 242 8.63 -19.76 -11.09
C ILE A 242 9.16 -19.89 -12.52
N GLY A 243 8.67 -19.02 -13.42
CA GLY A 243 8.99 -19.04 -14.86
C GLY A 243 8.20 -20.03 -15.72
N ASN A 244 7.13 -20.68 -15.23
CA ASN A 244 6.35 -21.67 -15.99
C ASN A 244 5.05 -21.14 -16.63
N THR A 245 4.77 -19.83 -16.57
CA THR A 245 4.06 -19.22 -17.71
C THR A 245 5.06 -19.05 -18.82
N VAL A 246 5.17 -20.09 -19.65
CA VAL A 246 5.78 -20.03 -20.98
C VAL A 246 4.97 -19.03 -21.81
N VAL A 247 5.20 -17.74 -21.63
CA VAL A 247 5.07 -16.79 -22.74
C VAL A 247 6.44 -16.78 -23.41
N CYS A 248 6.67 -17.76 -24.27
CA CYS A 248 7.70 -17.64 -25.30
C CYS A 248 7.40 -16.38 -26.12
N LYS A 249 8.09 -15.27 -25.87
CA LYS A 249 8.31 -14.27 -26.91
C LYS A 249 9.54 -14.70 -27.71
N GLY A 250 9.40 -15.72 -28.55
CA GLY A 250 10.43 -16.19 -29.50
C GLY A 250 11.33 -17.34 -29.03
N LEU A 251 12.55 -17.42 -29.59
CA LEU A 251 13.45 -18.58 -29.57
C LEU A 251 14.29 -18.76 -28.29
N PHE A 252 13.92 -18.12 -27.19
CA PHE A 252 14.61 -18.24 -25.90
C PHE A 252 13.61 -18.61 -24.81
N CYS A 253 13.79 -19.81 -24.23
CA CYS A 253 13.12 -20.23 -23.01
C CYS A 253 14.18 -20.17 -21.90
N ILE A 254 13.91 -19.43 -20.83
CA ILE A 254 14.80 -19.37 -19.67
C ILE A 254 14.01 -20.00 -18.52
N GLY A 255 14.49 -21.14 -17.99
CA GLY A 255 14.02 -21.60 -16.68
C GLY A 255 14.66 -20.69 -15.64
N SER A 256 13.87 -19.86 -14.96
CA SER A 256 14.37 -18.99 -13.90
C SER A 256 14.21 -19.69 -12.54
N GLY A 257 15.29 -19.73 -11.77
CA GLY A 257 15.28 -20.21 -10.40
C GLY A 257 15.32 -19.07 -9.39
N VAL A 258 15.39 -19.43 -8.11
CA VAL A 258 15.40 -18.47 -6.99
C VAL A 258 16.79 -18.38 -6.43
N ASN A 259 17.30 -17.16 -6.27
CA ASN A 259 18.63 -16.89 -5.74
C ASN A 259 18.60 -16.04 -4.47
N SER A 260 17.52 -15.30 -4.23
CA SER A 260 17.31 -14.60 -2.95
C SER A 260 15.84 -14.57 -2.55
N VAL A 261 15.58 -14.39 -1.25
CA VAL A 261 14.22 -14.34 -0.69
C VAL A 261 14.09 -13.21 0.32
N MET A 262 13.06 -12.38 0.16
CA MET A 262 12.64 -11.43 1.20
C MET A 262 11.49 -12.05 2.00
N VAL A 263 11.57 -11.98 3.32
CA VAL A 263 10.60 -12.59 4.24
C VAL A 263 9.93 -11.50 5.04
N ILE A 264 8.72 -11.13 4.63
CA ILE A 264 8.00 -9.99 5.17
C ILE A 264 6.93 -10.50 6.16
N PRO A 265 7.01 -10.17 7.46
CA PRO A 265 5.90 -10.42 8.38
C PRO A 265 4.66 -9.64 7.95
N VAL A 266 3.52 -10.32 7.87
CA VAL A 266 2.24 -9.72 7.47
C VAL A 266 1.13 -10.04 8.48
N LYS A 267 0.17 -9.13 8.63
CA LYS A 267 -1.06 -9.36 9.36
C LYS A 267 -2.06 -10.04 8.42
N LYS A 268 -2.56 -11.22 8.80
CA LYS A 268 -3.65 -11.91 8.09
C LYS A 268 -5.01 -11.31 8.44
#